data_AF-A0A3G9IP39-F1
#
_entry.id   AF-A0A3G9IP39-F1
#
_cell.length_a   1.000
_cell.length_b   1.000
_cell.length_c   1.000
_cell.angle_alpha   90.00
_cell.angle_beta   90.00
_cell.angle_gamma   90.00
#
_symmetry.space_group_name_H-M   'P 1'
#
loop_
_entity.id
_entity.type
_entity.pdbx_description
1 polymer ?
#
loop_
_entity_poly.entity_id
_entity_poly.type
_entity_poly.pdbx_seq_one_letter_code
_entity_poly.pdbx_strand_id
1 'polypeptide(L)'
;MKKKGLVLLSVSVVLLVIICLRVVERDGFAITVENNTEQSISGLVIAYPSQTLVLAPIPKQSDVSKHIQTRNDFAEGEINLVYKDKSGLEHKETIFGYIEKGYHGSATLKINGINNKGELAIAVKAEVN
;
A
#
# COMPACT_ATOMS: atom_id res chain seq x y z
N MET A 1 40.91 4.88 30.09
CA MET A 1 40.71 4.98 28.62
C MET A 1 39.75 3.90 28.07
N LYS A 2 39.73 2.67 28.60
CA LYS A 2 38.90 1.55 28.08
C LYS A 2 37.38 1.75 28.16
N LYS A 3 36.85 2.37 29.23
CA LYS A 3 35.38 2.56 29.42
C LYS A 3 34.76 3.58 28.45
N LYS A 4 35.46 4.69 28.14
CA LYS A 4 34.98 5.71 27.20
C LYS A 4 34.97 5.20 25.75
N GLY A 5 35.97 4.40 25.37
CA GLY A 5 36.01 3.73 24.06
C GLY A 5 34.91 2.68 23.90
N LEU A 6 34.60 1.93 24.96
CA LEU A 6 33.51 0.93 24.95
C LEU A 6 32.14 1.59 24.73
N VAL A 7 31.89 2.73 25.39
CA VAL A 7 30.64 3.49 25.24
C VAL A 7 30.51 4.06 23.82
N LEU A 8 31.57 4.67 23.28
CA LEU A 8 31.59 5.16 21.89
C LEU A 8 31.36 4.04 20.87
N LEU A 9 31.93 2.85 21.09
CA LEU A 9 31.72 1.69 20.22
C LEU A 9 30.27 1.22 20.29
N SER A 10 29.67 1.15 21.49
CA SER A 10 28.27 0.73 21.65
C SER A 10 27.28 1.69 20.97
N VAL A 11 27.51 3.00 21.07
CA VAL A 11 26.66 4.01 20.41
C VAL A 11 26.78 3.89 18.90
N SER A 12 28.00 3.68 18.39
CA SER A 12 28.25 3.52 16.94
C SER A 12 27.57 2.27 16.38
N VAL A 13 27.59 1.15 17.11
CA VAL A 13 26.90 -0.09 16.72
C VAL A 13 25.38 0.08 16.71
N VAL A 14 24.81 0.74 17.72
CA VAL A 14 23.37 1.04 17.76
C VAL A 14 22.98 1.94 16.60
N LEU A 15 23.78 2.95 16.28
CA LEU A 15 23.55 3.83 15.13
C LEU A 15 23.59 3.06 13.80
N LEU A 16 24.58 2.17 13.63
CA LEU A 16 24.70 1.28 12.48
C LEU A 16 23.50 0.34 12.34
N VAL A 17 23.02 -0.24 13.45
CA VAL A 17 21.81 -1.09 13.44
C VAL A 17 20.57 -0.28 13.02
N ILE A 18 20.42 0.95 13.53
CA ILE A 18 19.30 1.84 13.13
C ILE A 18 19.37 2.21 11.64
N ILE A 19 20.57 2.45 11.11
CA ILE A 19 20.79 2.73 9.68
C ILE A 19 20.51 1.49 8.84
N CYS A 20 21.02 0.31 9.21
CA CYS A 20 20.74 -0.94 8.52
C CYS A 20 19.24 -1.27 8.51
N LEU A 21 18.51 -0.98 9.59
CA LEU A 21 17.05 -1.14 9.65
C LEU A 21 16.31 -0.16 8.73
N ARG A 22 16.92 0.97 8.34
CA ARG A 22 16.34 1.97 7.43
C ARG A 22 16.64 1.70 5.95
N VAL A 23 17.74 0.99 5.65
CA VAL A 23 18.21 0.70 4.27
C VAL A 23 17.58 -0.57 3.69
N VAL A 24 16.77 -1.31 4.46
CA VAL A 24 15.95 -2.38 3.89
C VAL A 24 14.84 -1.75 3.05
N GLU A 25 15.15 -1.48 1.78
CA GLU A 25 14.16 -1.36 0.73
C GLU A 25 13.26 -2.59 0.83
N ARG A 26 11.99 -2.36 1.13
CA ARG A 26 11.02 -3.44 1.18
C ARG A 26 10.54 -3.64 -0.25
N ASP A 27 11.06 -4.67 -0.90
CA ASP A 27 10.54 -5.16 -2.17
C ASP A 27 9.00 -5.19 -2.14
N GLY A 28 8.37 -4.69 -3.20
CA GLY A 28 6.92 -4.65 -3.36
C GLY A 28 6.30 -3.26 -3.22
N PHE A 29 5.00 -3.22 -2.98
CA PHE A 29 4.20 -2.01 -3.11
C PHE A 29 3.52 -1.65 -1.79
N ALA A 30 3.74 -0.42 -1.33
CA ALA A 30 3.02 0.17 -0.21
C ALA A 30 1.76 0.87 -0.74
N ILE A 31 0.57 0.40 -0.36
CA ILE A 31 -0.70 0.95 -0.81
C ILE A 31 -1.48 1.42 0.40
N THR A 32 -1.82 2.71 0.41
CA THR A 32 -2.68 3.34 1.41
C THR A 32 -4.01 3.69 0.77
N VAL A 33 -5.11 3.30 1.42
CA VAL A 33 -6.47 3.69 1.03
C VAL A 33 -7.04 4.58 2.11
N GLU A 34 -7.28 5.86 1.78
CA GLU A 34 -7.87 6.87 2.65
C GLU A 34 -9.37 6.96 2.38
N ASN A 35 -10.19 6.77 3.42
CA ASN A 35 -11.61 7.04 3.39
C ASN A 35 -11.89 8.43 3.98
N ASN A 36 -12.01 9.44 3.11
CA ASN A 36 -12.34 10.81 3.49
C ASN A 36 -13.85 11.07 3.53
N THR A 37 -14.66 10.01 3.50
CA THR A 37 -16.12 10.09 3.50
C THR A 37 -16.67 9.98 4.93
N GLU A 38 -17.95 10.34 5.09
CA GLU A 38 -18.65 10.27 6.38
C GLU A 38 -19.20 8.89 6.73
N GLN A 39 -18.92 7.86 5.94
CA GLN A 39 -19.39 6.49 6.17
C GLN A 39 -18.24 5.49 6.08
N SER A 40 -18.40 4.35 6.75
CA SER A 40 -17.47 3.22 6.62
C SER A 40 -17.57 2.61 5.23
N ILE A 41 -16.43 2.20 4.66
CA ILE A 41 -16.34 1.55 3.35
C ILE A 41 -15.85 0.12 3.53
N SER A 42 -16.54 -0.83 2.90
CA SER A 42 -16.19 -2.25 2.94
C SER A 42 -16.21 -2.85 1.54
N GLY A 43 -15.73 -4.09 1.40
CA GLY A 43 -15.76 -4.82 0.13
C GLY A 43 -14.69 -4.36 -0.87
N LEU A 44 -13.66 -3.64 -0.42
CA LEU A 44 -12.52 -3.27 -1.24
C LEU A 44 -11.54 -4.44 -1.36
N VAL A 45 -11.04 -4.68 -2.57
CA VAL A 45 -10.06 -5.71 -2.88
C VAL A 45 -8.90 -5.10 -3.66
N ILE A 46 -7.67 -5.36 -3.26
CA ILE A 46 -6.49 -5.06 -4.08
C ILE A 46 -6.20 -6.31 -4.92
N ALA A 47 -6.34 -6.20 -6.23
CA ALA A 47 -5.97 -7.24 -7.18
C ALA A 47 -4.58 -6.94 -7.77
N TYR A 48 -3.69 -7.93 -7.76
CA TYR A 48 -2.31 -7.82 -8.22
C TYR A 48 -1.88 -9.17 -8.85
N PRO A 49 -0.74 -9.28 -9.55
CA PRO A 49 -0.42 -10.46 -10.35
C PRO A 49 -0.62 -11.80 -9.60
N SER A 50 -1.57 -12.60 -10.10
CA SER A 50 -2.00 -13.90 -9.56
C SER A 50 -2.47 -13.94 -8.10
N GLN A 51 -2.84 -12.79 -7.53
CA GLN A 51 -3.21 -12.67 -6.11
C GLN A 51 -4.26 -11.58 -5.85
N THR A 52 -4.95 -11.69 -4.73
CA THR A 52 -5.92 -10.69 -4.26
C THR A 52 -5.79 -10.50 -2.77
N LEU A 53 -5.96 -9.26 -2.30
CA LEU A 53 -6.01 -8.91 -0.89
C LEU A 53 -7.33 -8.21 -0.58
N VAL A 54 -8.18 -8.85 0.22
CA VAL A 54 -9.41 -8.22 0.73
C VAL A 54 -9.04 -7.28 1.87
N LEU A 55 -9.49 -6.03 1.78
CA LEU A 55 -9.30 -5.06 2.84
C LEU A 55 -10.38 -5.22 3.92
N ALA A 56 -9.97 -5.05 5.19
CA ALA A 56 -10.93 -4.86 6.26
C ALA A 56 -11.76 -3.58 6.01
N PRO A 57 -12.98 -3.47 6.55
CA PRO A 57 -13.75 -2.24 6.48
C PRO A 57 -12.94 -1.05 6.98
N ILE A 58 -12.91 0.03 6.20
CA ILE A 58 -12.20 1.26 6.53
C ILE A 58 -13.22 2.21 7.16
N PRO A 59 -13.09 2.57 8.45
CA PRO A 59 -13.98 3.51 9.11
C PRO A 59 -14.02 4.87 8.39
N LYS A 60 -15.05 5.66 8.67
CA LYS A 60 -15.13 7.03 8.16
C LYS A 60 -13.93 7.85 8.63
N GLN A 61 -13.45 8.77 7.79
CA GLN A 61 -12.31 9.66 8.11
C GLN A 61 -11.08 8.90 8.63
N SER A 62 -10.76 7.76 8.02
CA SER A 62 -9.64 6.88 8.42
C SER A 62 -8.96 6.30 7.18
N ASP A 63 -7.74 5.81 7.35
CA ASP A 63 -7.03 5.09 6.32
C ASP A 63 -6.71 3.64 6.73
N VAL A 64 -6.29 2.85 5.74
CA VAL A 64 -5.58 1.59 5.93
C VAL A 64 -4.39 1.52 5.00
N SER A 65 -3.26 1.06 5.52
CA SER A 65 -2.04 0.84 4.74
C SER A 65 -1.70 -0.64 4.67
N LYS A 66 -1.34 -1.11 3.47
CA LYS A 66 -0.94 -2.49 3.19
C LYS A 66 0.34 -2.51 2.37
N HIS A 67 1.24 -3.42 2.73
CA HIS A 67 2.39 -3.77 1.91
C HIS A 67 2.07 -5.06 1.17
N ILE A 68 2.21 -5.07 -0.16
CA ILE A 68 2.00 -6.26 -0.98
C ILE A 68 3.28 -6.63 -1.72
N GLN A 69 3.50 -7.92 -1.88
CA GLN A 69 4.62 -8.48 -2.64
C GLN A 69 4.07 -9.35 -3.76
N THR A 70 4.58 -9.12 -4.95
CA THR A 70 4.31 -9.99 -6.10
C THR A 70 5.09 -11.29 -5.96
N ARG A 71 4.60 -12.36 -6.60
CA ARG A 71 5.31 -13.64 -6.58
C ARG A 71 6.57 -13.57 -7.42
N ASN A 72 7.61 -14.31 -7.04
CA ASN A 72 8.89 -14.31 -7.76
C ASN A 72 8.82 -14.82 -9.22
N ASP A 73 7.72 -15.47 -9.61
CA ASP A 73 7.50 -16.06 -10.94
C ASP A 73 6.65 -15.17 -11.87
N PHE A 74 6.18 -14.01 -11.43
CA PHE A 74 5.53 -13.05 -12.33
C PHE A 74 6.57 -12.33 -13.19
N ALA A 75 6.22 -12.05 -14.45
CA ALA A 75 7.05 -11.26 -15.35
C ALA A 75 6.60 -9.79 -15.35
N GLU A 76 5.32 -9.57 -15.67
CA GLU A 76 4.68 -8.26 -15.75
C GLU A 76 3.23 -8.30 -15.28
N GLY A 77 2.65 -7.13 -14.99
CA GLY A 77 1.22 -7.01 -14.71
C GLY A 77 0.82 -5.61 -14.24
N GLU A 78 -0.30 -5.55 -13.53
CA GLU A 78 -0.89 -4.32 -13.00
C GLU A 78 -1.44 -4.56 -11.59
N ILE A 79 -1.64 -3.47 -10.84
CA ILE A 79 -2.25 -3.50 -9.52
C ILE A 79 -3.49 -2.61 -9.56
N ASN A 80 -4.62 -3.12 -9.08
CA ASN A 80 -5.90 -2.44 -9.13
C ASN A 80 -6.62 -2.51 -7.79
N LEU A 81 -7.42 -1.49 -7.49
CA LEU A 81 -8.49 -1.56 -6.50
C LEU A 81 -9.77 -2.03 -7.21
N VAL A 82 -10.43 -3.03 -6.64
CA VAL A 82 -11.68 -3.60 -7.14
C VAL A 82 -12.74 -3.51 -6.04
N TYR A 83 -13.96 -3.13 -6.40
CA TYR A 83 -15.10 -3.09 -5.48
C TYR A 83 -16.42 -3.28 -6.25
N LYS A 84 -17.51 -3.50 -5.53
CA LYS A 84 -18.86 -3.57 -6.12
C LYS A 84 -19.72 -2.43 -5.63
N ASP A 85 -20.51 -1.84 -6.52
CA ASP A 85 -21.51 -0.84 -6.15
C ASP A 85 -22.79 -1.50 -5.56
N LYS A 86 -23.82 -0.69 -5.25
CA LYS A 86 -25.06 -1.19 -4.65
C LYS A 86 -25.86 -2.12 -5.57
N SER A 87 -25.63 -2.07 -6.88
CA SER A 87 -26.26 -2.98 -7.84
C SER A 87 -25.50 -4.30 -8.00
N GLY A 88 -24.31 -4.41 -7.39
CA GLY A 88 -23.41 -5.54 -7.53
C GLY A 88 -22.50 -5.46 -8.75
N LEU A 89 -22.53 -4.34 -9.50
CA LEU A 89 -21.63 -4.09 -10.61
C LEU A 89 -20.21 -3.88 -10.08
N GLU A 90 -19.25 -4.56 -10.68
CA GLU A 90 -17.83 -4.46 -10.32
C GLU A 90 -17.19 -3.24 -10.98
N HIS A 91 -16.45 -2.49 -10.17
CA HIS A 91 -15.66 -1.33 -10.56
C HIS A 91 -14.19 -1.62 -10.32
N LYS A 92 -13.33 -1.11 -11.20
CA LYS A 92 -11.88 -1.33 -11.18
C LYS A 92 -11.17 0.01 -11.36
N GLU A 93 -10.34 0.35 -10.37
CA GLU A 93 -9.46 1.51 -10.41
C GLU A 93 -8.00 1.06 -10.51
N THR A 94 -7.30 1.51 -11.53
CA THR A 94 -5.88 1.17 -11.71
C THR A 94 -5.00 1.97 -10.75
N ILE A 95 -4.23 1.25 -9.93
CA ILE A 95 -3.24 1.83 -9.00
C ILE A 95 -1.89 1.96 -9.70
N PHE A 96 -1.43 0.85 -10.29
CA PHE A 96 -0.20 0.77 -11.09
C PHE A 96 -0.53 0.04 -12.39
N GLY A 97 -0.46 0.75 -13.52
CA GLY A 97 -0.86 0.20 -14.83
C GLY A 97 0.18 -0.71 -15.49
N TYR A 98 1.43 -0.65 -15.03
CA TYR A 98 2.50 -1.53 -15.49
C TYR A 98 3.51 -1.73 -14.37
N ILE A 99 3.79 -2.99 -14.04
CA ILE A 99 4.80 -3.39 -13.07
C ILE A 99 5.54 -4.62 -13.61
N GLU A 100 6.85 -4.69 -13.37
CA GLU A 100 7.66 -5.87 -13.66
C GLU A 100 8.25 -6.47 -12.38
N LYS A 101 8.83 -7.67 -12.50
CA LYS A 101 9.56 -8.30 -11.41
C LYS A 101 10.63 -7.39 -10.83
N GLY A 102 10.58 -7.21 -9.50
CA GLY A 102 11.52 -6.39 -8.75
C GLY A 102 11.08 -4.94 -8.60
N TYR A 103 10.02 -4.50 -9.28
CA TYR A 103 9.50 -3.15 -9.09
C TYR A 103 8.98 -2.98 -7.66
N HIS A 104 9.17 -1.77 -7.15
CA HIS A 104 8.59 -1.35 -5.90
C HIS A 104 7.96 0.03 -6.05
N GLY A 105 7.08 0.38 -5.14
CA GLY A 105 6.37 1.64 -5.28
C GLY A 105 5.48 1.95 -4.09
N SER A 106 4.96 3.17 -4.11
CA SER A 106 3.96 3.58 -3.14
C SER A 106 2.78 4.25 -3.84
N ALA A 107 1.58 3.99 -3.35
CA ALA A 107 0.38 4.64 -3.83
C ALA A 107 -0.55 5.02 -2.69
N THR A 108 -1.20 6.17 -2.85
CA THR A 108 -2.29 6.63 -1.99
C THR A 108 -3.55 6.77 -2.84
N LEU A 109 -4.59 6.06 -2.44
CA LEU A 109 -5.93 6.17 -3.02
C LEU A 109 -6.78 6.97 -2.05
N LYS A 110 -7.34 8.10 -2.50
CA LYS A 110 -8.24 8.94 -1.70
C LYS A 110 -9.67 8.76 -2.17
N ILE A 111 -10.51 8.19 -1.32
CA ILE A 111 -11.94 8.06 -1.56
C ILE A 111 -12.62 9.31 -0.98
N ASN A 112 -13.04 10.23 -1.84
CA ASN A 112 -13.56 11.54 -1.44
C ASN A 112 -15.09 11.63 -1.46
N GLY A 113 -15.77 10.60 -1.96
CA GLY A 113 -17.22 10.58 -2.04
C GLY A 113 -17.77 9.24 -2.48
N ILE A 114 -19.05 9.04 -2.22
CA ILE A 114 -19.82 7.86 -2.60
C ILE A 114 -21.12 8.37 -3.17
N ASN A 115 -21.40 8.07 -4.44
CA ASN A 115 -22.63 8.54 -5.06
C ASN A 115 -23.83 7.66 -4.64
N ASN A 116 -25.03 8.05 -5.09
CA ASN A 116 -26.27 7.36 -4.69
C ASN A 116 -26.29 5.87 -5.11
N LYS A 117 -25.55 5.49 -6.15
CA LYS A 117 -25.41 4.13 -6.65
C LYS A 117 -24.35 3.31 -5.92
N GLY A 118 -23.52 3.94 -5.09
CA GLY A 118 -22.40 3.28 -4.40
C GLY A 118 -21.09 3.30 -5.18
N GLU A 119 -21.00 4.07 -6.27
CA GLU A 119 -19.73 4.29 -6.97
C GLU A 119 -18.87 5.26 -6.14
N LEU A 120 -17.58 4.95 -6.05
CA LEU A 120 -16.61 5.69 -5.24
C LEU A 120 -15.91 6.74 -6.11
N ALA A 121 -15.80 7.97 -5.60
CA ALA A 121 -14.98 9.01 -6.23
C ALA A 121 -13.53 8.88 -5.72
N ILE A 122 -12.68 8.24 -6.54
CA ILE A 122 -11.32 7.85 -6.16
C ILE A 122 -10.29 8.71 -6.90
N ALA A 123 -9.33 9.26 -6.15
CA ALA A 123 -8.13 9.88 -6.71
C ALA A 123 -6.92 9.01 -6.37
N VAL A 124 -6.12 8.66 -7.38
CA VAL A 124 -4.91 7.85 -7.23
C VAL A 124 -3.68 8.72 -7.38
N LYS A 125 -2.78 8.67 -6.39
CA LYS A 125 -1.41 9.18 -6.50
C LYS A 125 -0.46 8.02 -6.34
N ALA A 126 0.31 7.70 -7.37
CA ALA A 126 1.22 6.57 -7.39
C ALA A 126 2.63 7.00 -7.82
N GLU A 127 3.64 6.40 -7.20
CA GLU A 127 5.07 6.59 -7.49
C GLU A 127 5.72 5.21 -7.56
N VAL A 128 6.30 4.87 -8.72
CA VAL A 128 7.03 3.62 -8.97
C VAL A 128 8.52 3.93 -9.00
N ASN A 129 9.32 3.05 -8.41
CA ASN A 129 10.78 3.11 -8.47
C ASN A 129 11.35 1.76 -8.91
#